data_AF-A0A8H6XLA8-F1
#
_entry.id   AF-A0A8H6XLA8-F1
#
_cell.length_a   1.000
_cell.length_b   1.000
_cell.length_c   1.000
_cell.angle_alpha   90.00
_cell.angle_beta   90.00
_cell.angle_gamma   90.00
#
_symmetry.space_group_name_H-M   'P 1'
#
loop_
_entity.id
_entity.type
_entity.pdbx_description
1 polymer ?
#
loop_
_entity_poly.entity_id
_entity_poly.type
_entity_poly.pdbx_seq_one_letter_code
_entity_poly.pdbx_strand_id
1 'polypeptide(L)'
;MAAPFIYVPEASTADATSYNPQYYAAQTTPQKGQTPFLPPSPLLYPSSPYLGPVDGGAAASDANNKFDPNSVLWPDSASQYESARTRWLSIHPAQGPCVLTRPVICRAGGHKRAKSWGNADAPALPPWAMNANKPAPMQVHPWLNGDAPSPIFFFDIAPKAFAPQRAVSTNPPQGMALGAAEVREPAFHPPLTSLRILHPRLPFWPIDLALPKDMPPAQAPPITLGDVLAAIHNALHVRIAPADWATLSSEDQQRVTVAFTQRCRAEAVRSKASPAQLRDREVEERNQGVKRVDFLLGKTVFKGLVRSPGDPEGCVRMVTA
;
A
#
# COMPACT_ATOMS: atom_id res chain seq x y z
N MET A 1 -62.74 -25.85 13.52
CA MET A 1 -61.50 -25.68 14.31
C MET A 1 -60.40 -25.28 13.33
N ALA A 2 -60.08 -23.99 13.25
CA ALA A 2 -59.09 -23.44 12.32
C ALA A 2 -57.78 -23.20 13.10
N ALA A 3 -56.66 -23.65 12.54
CA ALA A 3 -55.33 -23.50 13.13
C ALA A 3 -54.82 -22.05 13.01
N PRO A 4 -53.98 -21.57 13.94
CA PRO A 4 -53.46 -20.21 13.91
C PRO A 4 -52.33 -20.08 12.86
N PHE A 5 -52.42 -19.04 12.03
CA PHE A 5 -51.36 -18.64 11.12
C PHE A 5 -50.18 -18.06 11.92
N ILE A 6 -49.02 -18.70 11.81
CA ILE A 6 -47.74 -18.19 12.32
C ILE A 6 -47.11 -17.36 11.20
N TYR A 7 -46.98 -16.06 11.43
CA TYR A 7 -46.27 -15.15 10.53
C TYR A 7 -44.77 -15.33 10.70
N VAL A 8 -44.09 -15.82 9.66
CA VAL A 8 -42.63 -15.89 9.56
C VAL A 8 -42.19 -14.67 8.73
N PRO A 9 -41.42 -13.72 9.29
CA PRO A 9 -40.94 -12.60 8.50
C PRO A 9 -39.92 -13.09 7.46
N GLU A 10 -40.11 -12.63 6.21
CA GLU A 10 -39.16 -12.86 5.13
C GLU A 10 -37.79 -12.27 5.51
N ALA A 11 -36.78 -13.13 5.50
CA ALA A 11 -35.40 -12.71 5.65
C ALA A 11 -35.02 -11.85 4.44
N SER A 12 -34.69 -10.59 4.70
CA SER A 12 -34.15 -9.67 3.72
C SER A 12 -32.88 -10.26 3.09
N THR A 13 -32.96 -10.65 1.82
CA THR A 13 -31.80 -10.90 0.97
C THR A 13 -31.09 -9.59 0.73
N ALA A 14 -30.20 -9.22 1.65
CA ALA A 14 -29.19 -8.22 1.37
C ALA A 14 -28.21 -8.84 0.36
N ASP A 15 -28.39 -8.50 -0.91
CA ASP A 15 -27.42 -8.75 -1.98
C ASP A 15 -26.13 -7.97 -1.71
N ALA A 16 -25.32 -8.51 -0.80
CA ALA A 16 -23.89 -8.23 -0.76
C ALA A 16 -23.25 -9.01 -1.90
N THR A 17 -23.34 -8.44 -3.11
CA THR A 17 -22.49 -8.80 -4.24
C THR A 17 -21.05 -8.45 -3.86
N SER A 18 -20.42 -9.37 -3.14
CA SER A 18 -18.98 -9.42 -2.95
C SER A 18 -18.35 -9.60 -4.32
N TYR A 19 -18.01 -8.46 -4.95
CA TYR A 19 -17.28 -8.40 -6.19
C TYR A 19 -15.88 -8.97 -5.93
N ASN A 20 -15.74 -10.27 -6.12
CA ASN A 20 -14.48 -10.99 -6.07
C ASN A 20 -13.99 -11.08 -7.52
N PRO A 21 -13.06 -10.22 -7.97
CA PRO A 21 -12.52 -10.32 -9.32
C PRO A 21 -11.61 -11.55 -9.39
N GLN A 22 -12.20 -12.72 -9.64
CA GLN A 22 -11.49 -14.01 -9.79
C GLN A 22 -10.76 -14.16 -11.15
N TYR A 23 -10.31 -13.07 -11.77
CA TYR A 23 -9.72 -13.16 -13.12
C TYR A 23 -8.21 -13.42 -13.19
N TYR A 24 -7.50 -13.55 -12.07
CA TYR A 24 -6.07 -13.92 -12.09
C TYR A 24 -5.68 -14.82 -10.91
N ALA A 25 -6.16 -16.06 -10.89
CA ALA A 25 -5.61 -17.10 -10.02
C ALA A 25 -5.02 -18.21 -10.88
N ALA A 26 -3.75 -18.07 -11.27
CA ALA A 26 -2.97 -19.23 -11.67
C ALA A 26 -2.87 -20.16 -10.45
N GLN A 27 -3.46 -21.35 -10.58
CA GLN A 27 -3.47 -22.37 -9.54
C GLN A 27 -2.03 -22.88 -9.32
N THR A 28 -1.31 -22.32 -8.35
CA THR A 28 -0.11 -22.95 -7.81
C THR A 28 -0.53 -23.86 -6.66
N THR A 29 -0.53 -25.17 -6.91
CA THR A 29 -0.73 -26.19 -5.88
C THR A 29 0.36 -26.10 -4.81
N PRO A 30 0.02 -26.23 -3.50
CA PRO A 30 1.00 -26.14 -2.43
C PRO A 30 1.78 -27.47 -2.35
N GLN A 31 2.97 -27.52 -2.94
CA GLN A 31 3.95 -28.54 -2.55
C GLN A 31 4.44 -28.25 -1.13
N LYS A 32 3.99 -29.07 -0.17
CA LYS A 32 4.66 -29.27 1.11
C LYS A 32 6.04 -29.87 0.82
N GLY A 33 7.06 -29.02 0.72
CA GLY A 33 8.43 -29.45 0.49
C GLY A 33 9.39 -28.41 1.03
N GLN A 34 10.23 -28.85 1.96
CA GLN A 34 11.30 -28.12 2.65
C GLN A 34 11.82 -26.89 1.88
N THR A 35 11.68 -25.71 2.48
CA THR A 35 12.23 -24.49 1.92
C THR A 35 13.75 -24.47 2.16
N PRO A 36 14.59 -24.29 1.12
CA PRO A 36 16.05 -24.21 1.27
C PRO A 36 16.53 -22.89 1.93
N PHE A 37 15.60 -22.04 2.40
CA PHE A 37 15.87 -20.69 2.87
C PHE A 37 16.04 -20.57 4.39
N LEU A 38 15.95 -21.69 5.12
CA LEU A 38 16.30 -21.74 6.53
C LEU A 38 17.69 -22.40 6.64
N PRO A 39 18.77 -21.66 6.99
CA PRO A 39 19.97 -22.34 7.47
C PRO A 39 19.58 -23.17 8.70
N PRO A 40 20.17 -24.37 8.92
CA PRO A 40 19.93 -25.14 10.12
C PRO A 40 20.40 -24.31 11.32
N SER A 41 19.47 -23.70 12.05
CA SER A 41 19.77 -22.99 13.28
C SER A 41 20.31 -23.98 14.32
N PRO A 42 21.55 -23.83 14.82
CA PRO A 42 22.09 -24.70 15.87
C PRO A 42 21.58 -24.33 17.28
N LEU A 43 20.59 -23.42 17.39
CA LEU A 43 20.04 -23.00 18.67
C LEU A 43 18.88 -23.91 19.08
N LEU A 44 19.27 -25.08 19.60
CA LEU A 44 18.56 -25.75 20.68
C LEU A 44 18.44 -24.74 21.83
N TYR A 45 17.37 -23.96 21.85
CA TYR A 45 17.02 -23.23 23.06
C TYR A 45 16.63 -24.26 24.12
N PRO A 46 17.24 -24.23 25.31
CA PRO A 46 16.83 -25.10 26.40
C PRO A 46 15.37 -24.81 26.72
N SER A 47 14.64 -25.89 26.99
CA SER A 47 13.29 -25.90 27.52
C SER A 47 13.13 -24.80 28.58
N SER A 48 12.05 -24.02 28.44
CA SER A 48 11.64 -22.99 29.40
C SER A 48 11.81 -23.47 30.86
N PRO A 49 12.46 -22.69 31.75
CA PRO A 49 12.70 -23.07 33.15
C PRO A 49 11.43 -23.00 34.03
N TYR A 50 10.24 -22.88 33.43
CA TYR A 50 8.97 -22.71 34.15
C TYR A 50 8.05 -23.95 34.13
N LEU A 51 8.56 -25.13 33.81
CA LEU A 51 7.85 -26.37 34.10
C LEU A 51 8.09 -26.75 35.56
N GLY A 52 7.11 -26.42 36.41
CA GLY A 52 7.09 -26.82 37.81
C GLY A 52 7.13 -28.35 37.96
N PRO A 53 7.75 -28.87 39.04
CA PRO A 53 7.86 -30.29 39.27
C PRO A 53 6.48 -30.89 39.57
N VAL A 54 6.21 -32.03 38.94
CA VAL A 54 5.06 -32.88 39.23
C VAL A 54 5.37 -33.66 40.51
N ASP A 55 4.48 -33.55 41.49
CA ASP A 55 4.60 -34.14 42.82
C ASP A 55 4.81 -35.67 42.79
N GLY A 56 5.83 -36.12 43.50
CA GLY A 56 6.03 -37.51 43.93
C GLY A 56 6.69 -37.48 45.30
N GLY A 57 5.88 -37.64 46.35
CA GLY A 57 6.28 -37.35 47.72
C GLY A 57 7.28 -38.34 48.35
N ALA A 58 7.97 -37.87 49.39
CA ALA A 58 8.12 -38.53 50.68
C ALA A 58 8.84 -37.60 51.67
N ALA A 59 8.50 -37.77 52.93
CA ALA A 59 8.85 -36.97 54.10
C ALA A 59 10.35 -36.69 54.30
N ALA A 60 10.66 -35.47 54.76
CA ALA A 60 11.58 -35.23 55.88
C ALA A 60 11.40 -33.79 56.37
N SER A 61 11.20 -33.68 57.69
CA SER A 61 11.16 -32.45 58.46
C SER A 61 12.51 -31.74 58.44
N ASP A 62 12.53 -30.45 58.12
CA ASP A 62 13.44 -29.52 58.79
C ASP A 62 12.87 -28.10 58.80
N ALA A 63 12.87 -27.54 60.01
CA ALA A 63 12.39 -26.22 60.32
C ALA A 63 13.45 -25.16 60.01
N ASN A 64 12.99 -23.91 59.87
CA ASN A 64 13.76 -22.68 59.61
C ASN A 64 14.25 -22.48 58.18
N ASN A 65 13.34 -22.03 57.30
CA ASN A 65 13.63 -20.90 56.42
C ASN A 65 12.33 -20.17 56.05
N LYS A 66 12.11 -19.01 56.68
CA LYS A 66 11.09 -18.05 56.24
C LYS A 66 11.57 -17.43 54.93
N PHE A 67 11.01 -17.86 53.82
CA PHE A 67 11.17 -17.21 52.52
C PHE A 67 10.28 -15.96 52.49
N ASP A 68 10.89 -14.79 52.32
CA ASP A 68 10.18 -13.51 52.19
C ASP A 68 9.98 -13.21 50.69
N PRO A 69 8.74 -13.32 50.16
CA PRO A 69 8.46 -13.18 48.72
C PRO A 69 8.62 -11.76 48.16
N ASN A 70 9.00 -10.77 49.00
CA ASN A 70 9.27 -9.40 48.56
C ASN A 70 10.77 -9.05 48.42
N SER A 71 11.69 -10.01 48.60
CA SER A 71 13.13 -9.77 48.49
C SER A 71 13.70 -10.01 47.08
N VAL A 72 13.08 -9.42 46.05
CA VAL A 72 13.72 -9.35 44.71
C VAL A 72 14.59 -8.08 44.67
N LEU A 73 15.88 -8.27 44.95
CA LEU A 73 16.94 -7.30 44.70
C LEU A 73 17.04 -7.08 43.18
N TRP A 74 16.38 -6.05 42.68
CA TRP A 74 16.69 -5.48 41.37
C TRP A 74 18.02 -4.74 41.48
N PRO A 75 19.01 -5.02 40.61
CA PRO A 75 20.21 -4.21 40.56
C PRO A 75 19.85 -2.81 40.10
N ASP A 76 19.99 -1.85 41.02
CA ASP A 76 19.84 -0.43 40.79
C ASP A 76 21.06 0.06 39.99
N SER A 77 20.97 -0.02 38.66
CA SER A 77 21.92 0.59 37.75
C SER A 77 21.28 1.80 37.07
N ALA A 78 20.97 2.82 37.88
CA ALA A 78 20.79 4.18 37.41
C ALA A 78 22.17 4.78 37.05
N SER A 79 22.63 4.52 35.83
CA SER A 79 23.81 5.18 35.27
C SER A 79 23.60 5.42 33.77
N GLN A 80 23.27 6.67 33.46
CA GLN A 80 23.64 7.39 32.23
C GLN A 80 23.37 6.67 30.90
N TYR A 81 22.11 6.73 30.45
CA TYR A 81 21.84 6.98 29.03
C TYR A 81 21.21 8.36 28.94
N GLU A 82 22.05 9.38 28.79
CA GLU A 82 21.62 10.67 28.26
C GLU A 82 21.06 10.42 26.87
N SER A 83 19.74 10.42 26.77
CA SER A 83 19.06 10.52 25.49
C SER A 83 19.49 11.84 24.85
N ALA A 84 20.30 11.76 23.79
CA ALA A 84 20.47 12.84 22.84
C ALA A 84 19.12 13.10 22.16
N ARG A 85 18.23 13.82 22.87
CA ARG A 85 17.08 14.47 22.26
C ARG A 85 17.64 15.58 21.41
N THR A 86 17.68 15.36 20.11
CA THR A 86 17.86 16.40 19.12
C THR A 86 16.72 17.40 19.29
N ARG A 87 16.96 18.45 20.09
CA ARG A 87 16.11 19.64 20.14
C ARG A 87 16.16 20.24 18.74
N TRP A 88 15.07 20.09 18.01
CA TRP A 88 14.80 20.95 16.87
C TRP A 88 14.73 22.38 17.40
N LEU A 89 15.75 23.16 17.08
CA LEU A 89 15.74 24.61 17.24
C LEU A 89 14.65 25.14 16.30
N SER A 90 13.51 25.51 16.87
CA SER A 90 12.54 26.38 16.21
C SER A 90 13.21 27.73 15.97
N ILE A 91 13.76 27.90 14.77
CA ILE A 91 14.17 29.22 14.27
C ILE A 91 12.87 29.97 13.96
N HIS A 92 12.40 30.76 14.93
CA HIS A 92 11.44 31.81 14.67
C HIS A 92 12.14 32.90 13.84
N PRO A 93 11.68 33.21 12.61
CA PRO A 93 12.12 34.43 11.95
C PRO A 93 11.60 35.64 12.74
N ALA A 94 12.52 36.53 13.06
CA ALA A 94 12.27 37.79 13.74
C ALA A 94 11.17 38.59 13.04
N GLN A 95 10.23 39.09 13.84
CA GLN A 95 9.24 40.07 13.44
C GLN A 95 9.95 41.38 13.09
N GLY A 96 10.01 41.70 11.81
CA GLY A 96 10.34 43.05 11.33
C GLY A 96 9.06 43.89 11.22
N PRO A 97 9.10 45.20 11.54
CA PRO A 97 7.96 46.09 11.38
C PRO A 97 7.85 46.54 9.92
N CYS A 98 6.89 45.97 9.18
CA CYS A 98 6.56 46.44 7.83
C CYS A 98 5.47 47.50 7.89
N VAL A 99 5.87 48.69 7.45
CA VAL A 99 5.14 49.95 7.42
C VAL A 99 3.92 49.86 6.49
N LEU A 100 2.77 50.30 6.99
CA LEU A 100 1.56 50.56 6.24
C LEU A 100 1.84 51.65 5.18
N THR A 101 1.82 51.29 3.90
CA THR A 101 1.68 52.28 2.82
C THR A 101 0.78 51.72 1.73
N ARG A 102 -0.46 52.24 1.69
CA ARG A 102 -1.42 52.05 0.59
C ARG A 102 -0.95 52.85 -0.63
N PRO A 103 -0.92 52.28 -1.84
CA PRO A 103 -1.08 53.09 -3.04
C PRO A 103 -2.55 53.17 -3.41
N VAL A 104 -3.10 54.38 -3.28
CA VAL A 104 -4.25 54.84 -4.06
C VAL A 104 -3.76 54.93 -5.51
N ILE A 105 -4.37 54.17 -6.45
CA ILE A 105 -4.22 54.47 -7.88
C ILE A 105 -5.60 54.59 -8.52
N CYS A 106 -5.72 55.72 -9.19
CA CYS A 106 -6.86 56.37 -9.79
C CYS A 106 -7.67 55.52 -10.79
N ARG A 107 -8.98 55.76 -10.76
CA ARG A 107 -9.88 55.67 -11.91
C ARG A 107 -9.40 56.59 -13.06
N ALA A 108 -9.81 56.21 -14.27
CA ALA A 108 -9.97 57.00 -15.50
C ALA A 108 -8.90 56.80 -16.58
N GLY A 109 -9.35 56.36 -17.75
CA GLY A 109 -8.54 56.22 -18.95
C GLY A 109 -9.25 55.40 -20.02
N GLY A 110 -10.22 56.02 -20.70
CA GLY A 110 -10.93 55.40 -21.81
C GLY A 110 -10.01 55.15 -23.01
N HIS A 111 -9.90 53.90 -23.44
CA HIS A 111 -9.33 53.57 -24.75
C HIS A 111 -10.43 53.17 -25.72
N LYS A 112 -10.53 53.98 -26.77
CA LYS A 112 -11.46 53.86 -27.89
C LYS A 112 -11.19 52.55 -28.64
N ARG A 113 -12.20 51.67 -28.69
CA ARG A 113 -12.25 50.55 -29.62
C ARG A 113 -12.25 51.09 -31.05
N ALA A 114 -11.13 50.95 -31.74
CA ALA A 114 -11.06 51.08 -33.18
C ALA A 114 -11.91 49.96 -33.80
N LYS A 115 -12.92 50.36 -34.57
CA LYS A 115 -13.80 49.49 -35.35
C LYS A 115 -13.02 49.00 -36.57
N SER A 116 -12.49 47.78 -36.51
CA SER A 116 -12.06 47.04 -37.70
C SER A 116 -13.31 46.39 -38.32
N TRP A 117 -13.86 47.05 -39.35
CA TRP A 117 -14.87 46.47 -40.25
C TRP A 117 -14.13 45.63 -41.29
N GLY A 118 -14.12 44.31 -41.12
CA GLY A 118 -13.55 43.40 -42.10
C GLY A 118 -14.01 41.97 -41.87
N ASN A 119 -14.92 41.52 -42.73
CA ASN A 119 -15.46 40.16 -42.88
C ASN A 119 -16.23 39.56 -41.68
N ALA A 120 -17.54 39.80 -41.69
CA ALA A 120 -18.51 39.25 -40.73
C ALA A 120 -19.12 37.90 -41.15
N ASP A 121 -18.67 37.25 -42.23
CA ASP A 121 -19.33 36.05 -42.78
C ASP A 121 -18.53 34.74 -42.62
N ALA A 122 -17.41 34.75 -41.91
CA ALA A 122 -16.80 33.51 -41.45
C ALA A 122 -17.34 33.20 -40.05
N PRO A 123 -18.02 32.05 -39.82
CA PRO A 123 -18.36 31.64 -38.46
C PRO A 123 -17.04 31.58 -37.69
N ALA A 124 -16.88 32.47 -36.72
CA ALA A 124 -15.71 32.53 -35.87
C ALA A 124 -15.66 31.22 -35.09
N LEU A 125 -14.97 30.23 -35.67
CA LEU A 125 -14.63 29.01 -34.98
C LEU A 125 -13.86 29.43 -33.74
N PRO A 126 -14.32 29.03 -32.54
CA PRO A 126 -13.69 29.48 -31.32
C PRO A 126 -12.21 29.06 -31.35
N PRO A 127 -11.30 29.83 -30.75
CA PRO A 127 -9.85 29.59 -30.87
C PRO A 127 -9.39 28.20 -30.42
N TRP A 128 -10.23 27.42 -29.72
CA TRP A 128 -9.99 26.02 -29.40
C TRP A 128 -10.30 25.02 -30.54
N ALA A 129 -11.11 25.40 -31.52
CA ALA A 129 -11.53 24.54 -32.63
C ALA A 129 -10.46 24.36 -33.73
N MET A 130 -9.37 25.15 -33.71
CA MET A 130 -8.29 25.04 -34.71
C MET A 130 -7.20 24.01 -34.35
N ASN A 131 -7.33 23.26 -33.25
CA ASN A 131 -6.34 22.26 -32.82
C ASN A 131 -6.93 20.84 -32.65
N ALA A 132 -7.99 20.51 -33.38
CA ALA A 132 -8.65 19.20 -33.34
C ALA A 132 -7.77 18.01 -33.81
N ASN A 133 -6.57 18.28 -34.37
CA ASN A 133 -5.69 17.25 -34.93
C ASN A 133 -4.54 16.79 -34.02
N LYS A 134 -4.39 17.33 -32.80
CA LYS A 134 -3.42 16.77 -31.85
C LYS A 134 -4.12 15.77 -30.94
N PRO A 135 -3.74 14.47 -30.96
CA PRO A 135 -4.27 13.52 -29.99
C PRO A 135 -4.01 14.07 -28.59
N ALA A 136 -5.05 14.17 -27.78
CA ALA A 136 -4.91 14.61 -26.40
C ALA A 136 -3.91 13.69 -25.69
N PRO A 137 -2.97 14.24 -24.91
CA PRO A 137 -2.02 13.40 -24.19
C PRO A 137 -2.78 12.49 -23.24
N MET A 138 -2.43 11.20 -23.22
CA MET A 138 -2.99 10.24 -22.26
C MET A 138 -2.81 10.76 -20.82
N GLN A 139 -3.93 10.93 -20.13
CA GLN A 139 -4.05 11.38 -18.75
C GLN A 139 -4.20 10.16 -17.85
N VAL A 140 -3.50 10.18 -16.71
CA VAL A 140 -3.56 9.14 -15.68
C VAL A 140 -4.57 9.57 -14.62
N HIS A 141 -5.37 8.64 -14.11
CA HIS A 141 -6.33 8.90 -13.04
C HIS A 141 -5.67 9.62 -11.84
N PRO A 142 -6.31 10.61 -11.19
CA PRO A 142 -5.67 11.41 -10.14
C PRO A 142 -5.04 10.63 -8.99
N TRP A 143 -5.59 9.47 -8.62
CA TRP A 143 -5.02 8.60 -7.57
C TRP A 143 -3.90 7.67 -8.05
N LEU A 144 -3.76 7.53 -9.36
CA LEU A 144 -2.65 6.83 -9.99
C LEU A 144 -1.58 7.80 -10.49
N ASN A 145 -1.78 9.11 -10.42
CA ASN A 145 -0.83 10.08 -10.96
C ASN A 145 0.40 10.20 -10.05
N GLY A 146 1.55 9.69 -10.51
CA GLY A 146 2.82 9.79 -9.80
C GLY A 146 3.57 11.10 -10.03
N ASP A 147 3.22 11.89 -11.05
CA ASP A 147 3.82 13.20 -11.33
C ASP A 147 3.33 14.27 -10.33
N ALA A 148 2.07 14.14 -9.91
CA ALA A 148 1.43 14.96 -8.90
C ALA A 148 0.74 14.07 -7.86
N PRO A 149 1.51 13.41 -6.97
CA PRO A 149 0.99 12.43 -6.04
C PRO A 149 -0.06 13.07 -5.14
N SER A 150 -1.24 12.49 -5.11
CA SER A 150 -2.35 13.00 -4.31
C SER A 150 -2.03 12.85 -2.82
N PRO A 151 -2.02 13.94 -2.02
CA PRO A 151 -1.70 13.85 -0.59
C PRO A 151 -2.79 13.11 0.20
N ILE A 152 -3.97 12.94 -0.40
CA ILE A 152 -5.10 12.24 0.20
C ILE A 152 -5.10 10.75 -0.11
N PHE A 153 -4.29 10.23 -1.03
CA PHE A 153 -4.30 8.80 -1.37
C PHE A 153 -3.19 8.04 -0.66
N PHE A 154 -3.54 6.91 -0.04
CA PHE A 154 -2.60 6.04 0.65
C PHE A 154 -2.85 4.58 0.28
N PHE A 155 -1.82 3.91 -0.22
CA PHE A 155 -1.86 2.49 -0.52
C PHE A 155 -0.52 1.86 -0.14
N ASP A 156 -0.47 1.24 1.04
CA ASP A 156 0.65 0.37 1.42
C ASP A 156 0.46 -0.99 0.77
N ILE A 157 1.46 -1.43 0.00
CA ILE A 157 1.44 -2.71 -0.72
C ILE A 157 1.93 -3.86 0.18
N ALA A 158 2.63 -3.56 1.27
CA ALA A 158 3.18 -4.59 2.18
C ALA A 158 2.12 -5.54 2.77
N PRO A 159 0.95 -5.05 3.23
CA PRO A 159 -0.06 -5.90 3.83
C PRO A 159 -0.62 -6.94 2.87
N LYS A 160 -0.92 -8.13 3.40
CA LYS A 160 -1.65 -9.15 2.63
C LYS A 160 -3.07 -8.69 2.28
N ALA A 161 -3.68 -7.87 3.13
CA ALA A 161 -5.00 -7.31 2.88
C ALA A 161 -4.94 -6.21 1.81
N PHE A 162 -5.76 -6.34 0.76
CA PHE A 162 -5.95 -5.30 -0.24
C PHE A 162 -6.85 -4.19 0.33
N ALA A 163 -6.23 -3.09 0.76
CA ALA A 163 -6.93 -1.98 1.40
C ALA A 163 -6.39 -0.61 0.94
N PRO A 164 -6.63 -0.20 -0.32
CA PRO A 164 -6.36 1.17 -0.73
C PRO A 164 -7.27 2.14 0.04
N GLN A 165 -6.69 3.22 0.54
CA GLN A 165 -7.38 4.19 1.38
C GLN A 165 -7.22 5.62 0.85
N ARG A 166 -8.21 6.46 1.15
CA ARG A 166 -8.14 7.91 1.00
C ARG A 166 -8.34 8.61 2.33
N ALA A 167 -7.63 9.71 2.55
CA ALA A 167 -7.82 10.61 3.68
C ALA A 167 -9.13 11.37 3.51
N VAL A 168 -9.99 11.34 4.53
CA VAL A 168 -11.26 12.08 4.57
C VAL A 168 -11.13 13.35 5.42
N SER A 169 -10.33 13.29 6.47
CA SER A 169 -10.02 14.41 7.35
C SER A 169 -8.52 14.54 7.53
N THR A 170 -8.03 15.77 7.64
CA THR A 170 -6.63 16.09 7.92
C THR A 170 -6.33 16.11 9.42
N ASN A 171 -7.34 16.29 10.29
CA ASN A 171 -7.18 16.36 11.74
C ASN A 171 -8.41 15.83 12.48
N PRO A 172 -8.36 14.62 13.08
CA PRO A 172 -7.30 13.61 12.97
C PRO A 172 -7.26 12.99 11.57
N PRO A 173 -6.10 12.48 11.12
CA PRO A 173 -6.00 11.77 9.84
C PRO A 173 -6.86 10.50 9.90
N GLN A 174 -7.98 10.51 9.19
CA GLN A 174 -8.87 9.38 9.06
C GLN A 174 -8.79 8.84 7.63
N GLY A 175 -8.33 7.61 7.50
CA GLY A 175 -8.35 6.87 6.24
C GLY A 175 -9.70 6.18 6.06
N MET A 176 -10.30 6.34 4.89
CA MET A 176 -11.48 5.60 4.45
C MET A 176 -11.08 4.72 3.27
N ALA A 177 -11.54 3.48 3.24
CA ALA A 177 -11.33 2.61 2.09
C ALA A 177 -11.95 3.23 0.84
N LEU A 178 -11.32 3.02 -0.32
CA LEU A 178 -11.90 3.45 -1.59
C LEU A 178 -13.25 2.77 -1.82
N GLY A 179 -14.25 3.56 -2.25
CA GLY A 179 -15.59 3.09 -2.54
C GLY A 179 -15.68 2.29 -3.84
N ALA A 180 -16.69 1.43 -3.95
CA ALA A 180 -16.89 0.59 -5.14
C ALA A 180 -17.08 1.40 -6.44
N ALA A 181 -17.72 2.57 -6.37
CA ALA A 181 -17.86 3.47 -7.52
C ALA A 181 -16.50 4.01 -7.98
N GLU A 182 -15.69 4.46 -7.02
CA GLU A 182 -14.38 5.04 -7.25
C GLU A 182 -13.41 4.01 -7.89
N VAL A 183 -13.41 2.78 -7.39
CA VAL A 183 -12.60 1.66 -7.92
C VAL A 183 -12.98 1.28 -9.35
N ARG A 184 -14.23 1.53 -9.78
CA ARG A 184 -14.73 1.25 -11.13
C ARG A 184 -14.43 2.36 -12.15
N GLU A 185 -13.88 3.49 -11.71
CA GLU A 185 -13.51 4.58 -12.62
C GLU A 185 -12.39 4.14 -13.57
N PRO A 186 -12.40 4.58 -14.85
CA PRO A 186 -11.32 4.30 -15.78
C PRO A 186 -9.97 4.80 -15.25
N ALA A 187 -8.93 3.96 -15.33
CA ALA A 187 -7.60 4.33 -14.84
C ALA A 187 -6.89 5.37 -15.73
N PHE A 188 -7.33 5.52 -16.99
CA PHE A 188 -6.70 6.39 -17.99
C PHE A 188 -7.74 7.09 -18.85
N HIS A 189 -7.36 8.23 -19.40
CA HIS A 189 -8.12 8.95 -20.41
C HIS A 189 -7.20 9.38 -21.59
N PRO A 190 -7.42 8.92 -22.83
CA PRO A 190 -8.45 7.98 -23.25
C PRO A 190 -8.36 6.61 -22.55
N PRO A 191 -9.46 5.85 -22.45
CA PRO A 191 -9.43 4.55 -21.77
C PRO A 191 -8.54 3.53 -22.49
N LEU A 192 -7.80 2.74 -21.72
CA LEU A 192 -6.90 1.70 -22.22
C LEU A 192 -7.49 0.31 -22.03
N THR A 193 -7.13 -0.62 -22.91
CA THR A 193 -7.47 -2.05 -22.82
C THR A 193 -6.25 -2.94 -22.53
N SER A 194 -5.04 -2.38 -22.65
CA SER A 194 -3.76 -3.01 -22.33
C SER A 194 -2.85 -2.02 -21.60
N LEU A 195 -2.16 -2.48 -20.57
CA LEU A 195 -1.25 -1.69 -19.75
C LEU A 195 -0.07 -2.56 -19.29
N ARG A 196 1.15 -2.06 -19.43
CA ARG A 196 2.37 -2.66 -18.88
C ARG A 196 2.97 -1.74 -17.83
N ILE A 197 3.00 -2.19 -16.59
CA ILE A 197 3.57 -1.44 -15.46
C ILE A 197 4.97 -1.98 -15.16
N LEU A 198 5.95 -1.10 -15.14
CA LEU A 198 7.34 -1.40 -14.79
C LEU A 198 7.70 -0.80 -13.44
N HIS A 199 8.58 -1.44 -12.68
CA HIS A 199 9.15 -0.85 -11.47
C HIS A 199 10.68 -0.77 -11.59
N PRO A 200 11.32 0.36 -11.24
CA PRO A 200 12.77 0.53 -11.42
C PRO A 200 13.62 -0.53 -10.73
N ARG A 201 13.18 -1.06 -9.57
CA ARG A 201 13.87 -2.13 -8.85
C ARG A 201 13.49 -3.55 -9.30
N LEU A 202 12.43 -3.69 -10.11
CA LEU A 202 11.89 -4.99 -10.54
C LEU A 202 11.75 -5.05 -12.08
N PRO A 203 12.80 -4.77 -12.85
CA PRO A 203 12.70 -4.72 -14.31
C PRO A 203 12.33 -6.07 -14.94
N PHE A 204 12.65 -7.17 -14.25
CA PHE A 204 12.41 -8.55 -14.73
C PHE A 204 10.99 -9.05 -14.52
N TRP A 205 10.17 -8.34 -13.73
CA TRP A 205 8.79 -8.72 -13.44
C TRP A 205 7.84 -7.59 -13.85
N PRO A 206 7.68 -7.33 -15.16
CA PRO A 206 6.66 -6.41 -15.64
C PRO A 206 5.27 -6.92 -15.22
N ILE A 207 4.37 -5.99 -14.92
CA ILE A 207 2.99 -6.29 -14.57
C ILE A 207 2.15 -5.95 -15.80
N ASP A 208 1.72 -6.99 -16.49
CA ASP A 208 0.95 -6.87 -17.73
C ASP A 208 -0.53 -7.04 -17.43
N LEU A 209 -1.31 -6.00 -17.68
CA LEU A 209 -2.77 -6.05 -17.70
C LEU A 209 -3.22 -6.04 -19.14
N ALA A 210 -3.89 -7.09 -19.58
CA ALA A 210 -4.54 -7.13 -20.88
C ALA A 210 -5.93 -7.71 -20.68
N LEU A 211 -6.94 -7.02 -21.17
CA LEU A 211 -8.29 -7.55 -21.17
C LEU A 211 -8.42 -8.70 -22.20
N PRO A 212 -9.40 -9.59 -22.03
CA PRO A 212 -9.61 -10.71 -22.95
C PRO A 212 -9.68 -10.22 -24.39
N LYS A 213 -8.83 -10.77 -25.25
CA LYS A 213 -8.70 -10.38 -26.66
C LYS A 213 -9.92 -10.78 -27.51
N ASP A 214 -10.79 -11.63 -26.98
CA ASP A 214 -11.92 -12.19 -27.70
C ASP A 214 -13.08 -11.19 -27.86
N MET A 215 -13.06 -10.05 -27.17
CA MET A 215 -14.03 -8.98 -27.35
C MET A 215 -13.58 -7.96 -28.40
N PRO A 216 -14.48 -7.49 -29.28
CA PRO A 216 -14.17 -6.40 -30.19
C PRO A 216 -13.80 -5.14 -29.39
N PRO A 217 -12.83 -4.32 -29.86
CA PRO A 217 -12.29 -3.19 -29.10
C PRO A 217 -13.35 -2.14 -28.74
N ALA A 218 -14.43 -2.05 -29.52
CA ALA A 218 -15.56 -1.16 -29.23
C ALA A 218 -16.42 -1.60 -28.02
N GLN A 219 -16.31 -2.87 -27.60
CA GLN A 219 -17.08 -3.45 -26.50
C GLN A 219 -16.19 -3.88 -25.33
N ALA A 220 -14.86 -3.89 -25.51
CA ALA A 220 -13.94 -4.19 -24.43
C ALA A 220 -14.11 -3.14 -23.31
N PRO A 221 -14.35 -3.56 -22.06
CA PRO A 221 -14.42 -2.62 -20.96
C PRO A 221 -13.09 -1.87 -20.82
N PRO A 222 -13.05 -0.67 -20.25
CA PRO A 222 -11.78 0.00 -19.98
C PRO A 222 -11.09 -0.64 -18.77
N ILE A 223 -9.75 -0.57 -18.71
CA ILE A 223 -9.00 -0.87 -17.49
C ILE A 223 -9.41 0.13 -16.40
N THR A 224 -9.90 -0.39 -15.28
CA THR A 224 -10.35 0.43 -14.15
C THR A 224 -9.22 0.68 -13.15
N LEU A 225 -9.42 1.67 -12.28
CA LEU A 225 -8.54 1.93 -11.14
C LEU A 225 -8.33 0.67 -10.29
N GLY A 226 -9.40 -0.07 -10.03
CA GLY A 226 -9.36 -1.32 -9.27
C GLY A 226 -8.49 -2.39 -9.90
N ASP A 227 -8.62 -2.58 -11.21
CA ASP A 227 -7.82 -3.56 -11.95
C ASP A 227 -6.33 -3.26 -11.79
N VAL A 228 -5.94 -1.99 -11.92
CA VAL A 228 -4.54 -1.54 -11.77
C VAL A 228 -4.02 -1.81 -10.36
N LEU A 229 -4.74 -1.35 -9.33
CA LEU A 229 -4.29 -1.50 -7.93
C LEU A 229 -4.23 -2.98 -7.52
N ALA A 230 -5.22 -3.78 -7.92
CA ALA A 230 -5.27 -5.20 -7.63
C ALA A 230 -4.17 -5.97 -8.37
N ALA A 231 -3.92 -5.64 -9.65
CA ALA A 231 -2.82 -6.25 -10.41
C ALA A 231 -1.46 -5.95 -9.77
N ILE A 232 -1.22 -4.72 -9.33
CA ILE A 232 0.00 -4.34 -8.61
C ILE A 232 0.16 -5.16 -7.33
N HIS A 233 -0.90 -5.20 -6.50
CA HIS A 233 -0.89 -5.95 -5.24
C HIS A 233 -0.61 -7.43 -5.47
N ASN A 234 -1.39 -8.07 -6.33
CA ASN A 234 -1.28 -9.50 -6.62
C ASN A 234 0.10 -9.84 -7.19
N ALA A 235 0.60 -9.06 -8.15
CA ALA A 235 1.88 -9.32 -8.80
C ALA A 235 3.07 -9.20 -7.84
N LEU A 236 3.01 -8.28 -6.87
CA LEU A 236 4.06 -8.09 -5.87
C LEU A 236 4.00 -9.11 -4.72
N HIS A 237 2.83 -9.69 -4.46
CA HIS A 237 2.67 -10.75 -3.46
C HIS A 237 3.03 -12.15 -3.96
N VAL A 238 3.45 -12.29 -5.21
CA VAL A 238 3.97 -13.55 -5.77
C VAL A 238 5.31 -13.93 -5.10
N ARG A 239 5.42 -15.20 -4.70
CA ARG A 239 6.66 -15.79 -4.18
C ARG A 239 7.73 -15.82 -5.28
N ILE A 240 8.97 -15.46 -4.93
CA ILE A 240 10.07 -15.49 -5.89
C ILE A 240 10.57 -16.92 -6.15
N ALA A 241 11.09 -17.16 -7.35
CA ALA A 241 11.77 -18.42 -7.66
C ALA A 241 13.16 -18.46 -7.03
N PRO A 242 13.68 -19.65 -6.64
CA PRO A 242 15.05 -19.78 -6.12
C PRO A 242 16.12 -19.33 -7.12
N ALA A 243 15.86 -19.50 -8.42
CA ALA A 243 16.77 -19.03 -9.47
C ALA A 243 16.91 -17.51 -9.43
N ASP A 244 15.80 -16.77 -9.31
CA ASP A 244 15.82 -15.31 -9.21
C ASP A 244 16.58 -14.84 -7.96
N TRP A 245 16.40 -15.54 -6.83
CA TRP A 245 17.18 -15.26 -5.61
C TRP A 245 18.68 -15.41 -5.83
N ALA A 246 19.10 -16.47 -6.53
CA ALA A 246 20.51 -16.75 -6.79
C ALA A 246 21.17 -15.71 -7.71
N THR A 247 20.39 -14.96 -8.50
CA THR A 247 20.92 -13.87 -9.33
C THR A 247 21.32 -12.62 -8.53
N LEU A 248 20.85 -12.50 -7.29
CA LEU A 248 21.15 -11.35 -6.45
C LEU A 248 22.58 -11.37 -5.92
N SER A 249 23.18 -10.19 -5.81
CA SER A 249 24.42 -10.00 -5.07
C SER A 249 24.24 -10.38 -3.59
N SER A 250 25.32 -10.77 -2.90
CA SER A 250 25.23 -11.12 -1.46
C SER A 250 24.71 -9.95 -0.61
N GLU A 251 25.02 -8.70 -0.99
CA GLU A 251 24.52 -7.51 -0.31
C GLU A 251 23.00 -7.34 -0.52
N ASP A 252 22.52 -7.51 -1.76
CA ASP A 252 21.09 -7.41 -2.04
C ASP A 252 20.30 -8.54 -1.38
N GLN A 253 20.84 -9.77 -1.35
CA GLN A 253 20.23 -10.88 -0.61
C GLN A 253 20.04 -10.51 0.86
N GLN A 254 21.07 -9.96 1.52
CA GLN A 254 20.97 -9.54 2.91
C GLN A 254 19.90 -8.45 3.10
N ARG A 255 19.86 -7.44 2.22
CA ARG A 255 18.84 -6.37 2.28
C ARG A 255 17.42 -6.91 2.10
N VAL A 256 17.21 -7.83 1.16
CA VAL A 256 15.90 -8.48 0.97
C VAL A 256 15.54 -9.38 2.14
N THR A 257 16.50 -10.11 2.74
CA THR A 257 16.26 -10.91 3.95
C THR A 257 15.80 -10.04 5.13
N VAL A 258 16.38 -8.85 5.30
CA VAL A 258 15.95 -7.87 6.31
C VAL A 258 14.52 -7.40 6.02
N ALA A 259 14.22 -7.00 4.79
CA ALA A 259 12.88 -6.56 4.39
C ALA A 259 11.82 -7.66 4.58
N PHE A 260 12.13 -8.88 4.18
CA PHE A 260 11.30 -10.08 4.39
C PHE A 260 11.00 -10.30 5.88
N THR A 261 12.04 -10.25 6.73
CA THR A 261 11.87 -10.45 8.18
C THR A 261 11.00 -9.34 8.79
N GLN A 262 11.18 -8.09 8.36
CA GLN A 262 10.36 -6.96 8.79
C GLN A 262 8.90 -7.14 8.36
N ARG A 263 8.64 -7.56 7.12
CA ARG A 263 7.29 -7.85 6.61
C ARG A 263 6.60 -8.93 7.45
N CYS A 264 7.25 -10.07 7.69
CA CYS A 264 6.65 -11.16 8.48
C CYS A 264 6.24 -10.72 9.88
N ARG A 265 7.09 -9.92 10.56
CA ARG A 265 6.77 -9.36 11.88
C ARG A 265 5.63 -8.35 11.80
N ALA A 266 5.64 -7.45 10.82
CA ALA A 266 4.60 -6.45 10.64
C ALA A 266 3.23 -7.10 10.38
N GLU A 267 3.17 -8.14 9.55
CA GLU A 267 1.93 -8.89 9.29
C GLU A 267 1.40 -9.61 10.53
N ALA A 268 2.27 -10.24 11.33
CA ALA A 268 1.86 -10.86 12.58
C ALA A 268 1.24 -9.84 13.56
N VAL A 269 1.79 -8.63 13.63
CA VAL A 269 1.23 -7.54 14.45
C VAL A 269 -0.11 -7.05 13.87
N ARG A 270 -0.20 -6.88 12.55
CA ARG A 270 -1.41 -6.41 11.85
C ARG A 270 -2.57 -7.40 11.94
N SER A 271 -2.31 -8.69 12.10
CA SER A 271 -3.35 -9.71 12.22
C SER A 271 -4.16 -9.60 13.52
N LYS A 272 -3.79 -8.69 14.44
CA LYS A 272 -4.44 -8.49 15.75
C LYS A 272 -4.53 -9.79 16.58
N ALA A 273 -3.60 -10.71 16.36
CA ALA A 273 -3.53 -11.94 17.12
C ALA A 273 -3.08 -11.65 18.57
N SER A 274 -3.43 -12.53 19.50
CA SER A 274 -2.97 -12.38 20.88
C SER A 274 -1.44 -12.51 20.97
N PRO A 275 -0.77 -11.95 22.00
CA PRO A 275 0.69 -12.05 22.14
C PRO A 275 1.23 -13.48 22.08
N ALA A 276 0.47 -14.46 22.58
CA ALA A 276 0.82 -15.89 22.51
C ALA A 276 0.80 -16.44 21.07
N GLN A 277 -0.05 -15.90 20.19
CA GLN A 277 -0.24 -16.34 18.81
C GLN A 277 0.62 -15.58 17.79
N LEU A 278 1.26 -14.47 18.20
CA LEU A 278 2.10 -13.66 17.30
C LEU A 278 3.23 -14.50 16.67
N ARG A 279 3.85 -15.40 17.46
CA ARG A 279 4.92 -16.27 16.98
C ARG A 279 4.43 -17.24 15.90
N ASP A 280 3.26 -17.84 16.09
CA ASP A 280 2.68 -18.77 15.12
C ASP A 280 2.33 -18.06 13.81
N ARG A 281 1.79 -16.84 13.90
CA ARG A 281 1.52 -15.99 12.73
C ARG A 281 2.77 -15.57 11.98
N GLU A 282 3.84 -15.22 12.71
CA GLU A 282 5.13 -14.91 12.08
C GLU A 282 5.69 -16.15 11.36
N VAL A 283 5.59 -17.35 11.96
CA VAL A 283 6.02 -18.60 11.33
C VAL A 283 5.18 -18.91 10.07
N GLU A 284 3.86 -18.73 10.13
CA GLU A 284 2.97 -18.89 8.97
C GLU A 284 3.38 -17.96 7.81
N GLU A 285 3.66 -16.69 8.10
CA GLU A 285 4.12 -15.74 7.09
C GLU A 285 5.52 -16.07 6.56
N ARG A 286 6.42 -16.58 7.40
CA ARG A 286 7.75 -17.04 6.96
C ARG A 286 7.66 -18.24 6.04
N ASN A 287 6.69 -19.14 6.26
CA ASN A 287 6.49 -20.32 5.42
C ASN A 287 6.04 -19.97 3.98
N GLN A 288 5.48 -18.78 3.77
CA GLN A 288 5.16 -18.29 2.42
C GLN A 288 6.42 -17.92 1.61
N GLY A 289 7.57 -17.77 2.27
CA GLY A 289 8.85 -17.42 1.66
C GLY A 289 8.94 -15.95 1.24
N VAL A 290 10.03 -15.63 0.56
CA VAL A 290 10.30 -14.28 0.04
C VAL A 290 9.35 -13.98 -1.12
N LYS A 291 8.75 -12.79 -1.10
CA LYS A 291 7.84 -12.28 -2.12
C LYS A 291 8.50 -11.13 -2.89
N ARG A 292 7.99 -10.82 -4.08
CA ARG A 292 8.51 -9.71 -4.90
C ARG A 292 8.41 -8.35 -4.18
N VAL A 293 7.42 -8.16 -3.30
CA VAL A 293 7.31 -6.95 -2.45
C VAL A 293 8.53 -6.75 -1.54
N ASP A 294 9.23 -7.83 -1.14
CA ASP A 294 10.41 -7.74 -0.26
C ASP A 294 11.60 -7.09 -1.00
N PHE A 295 11.62 -7.12 -2.34
CA PHE A 295 12.64 -6.47 -3.17
C PHE A 295 12.47 -4.94 -3.25
N LEU A 296 11.34 -4.42 -2.75
CA LEU A 296 11.14 -2.99 -2.57
C LEU A 296 11.92 -2.43 -1.37
N LEU A 297 12.54 -3.30 -0.55
CA LEU A 297 13.40 -2.93 0.57
C LEU A 297 12.71 -1.98 1.57
N GLY A 298 11.43 -2.25 1.86
CA GLY A 298 10.62 -1.43 2.78
C GLY A 298 9.95 -0.21 2.14
N LYS A 299 10.23 0.11 0.86
CA LYS A 299 9.54 1.17 0.10
C LYS A 299 8.22 0.66 -0.47
N THR A 300 7.27 0.36 0.41
CA THR A 300 6.03 -0.33 0.06
C THR A 300 4.84 0.60 -0.13
N VAL A 301 5.00 1.91 0.10
CA VAL A 301 3.92 2.88 -0.11
C VAL A 301 3.87 3.24 -1.59
N PHE A 302 2.78 2.89 -2.27
CA PHE A 302 2.53 3.29 -3.63
C PHE A 302 2.33 4.81 -3.73
N LYS A 303 3.06 5.47 -4.64
CA LYS A 303 2.97 6.92 -4.88
C LYS A 303 2.32 7.28 -6.20
N GLY A 304 2.13 6.31 -7.09
CA GLY A 304 1.52 6.53 -8.39
C GLY A 304 2.28 5.86 -9.53
N LEU A 305 1.88 6.20 -10.73
CA LEU A 305 2.39 5.78 -12.02
C LEU A 305 2.87 7.03 -12.77
N VAL A 306 4.06 6.95 -13.34
CA VAL A 306 4.70 8.00 -14.13
C VAL A 306 4.91 7.49 -15.55
N ARG A 307 4.64 8.35 -16.53
CA ARG A 307 4.97 8.07 -17.93
C ARG A 307 6.41 8.51 -18.17
N SER A 308 7.24 7.63 -18.75
CA SER A 308 8.56 8.08 -19.21
C SER A 308 8.52 8.49 -20.68
N PRO A 309 9.17 9.59 -21.05
CA PRO A 309 9.29 9.97 -22.45
C PRO A 309 10.06 8.87 -23.19
N GLY A 310 9.44 8.31 -24.23
CA GLY A 310 10.03 7.25 -25.06
C GLY A 310 9.55 5.83 -24.75
N ASP A 311 8.83 5.61 -23.65
CA ASP A 311 8.15 4.33 -23.42
C ASP A 311 6.96 4.21 -24.41
N PRO A 312 6.63 2.99 -24.90
CA PRO A 312 5.51 2.80 -25.83
C PRO A 312 4.17 3.15 -25.17
N GLU A 313 3.14 3.38 -25.99
CA GLU A 313 1.79 3.61 -25.48
C GLU A 313 1.33 2.46 -24.57
N GLY A 314 0.71 2.81 -23.45
CA GLY A 314 0.31 1.83 -22.43
C GLY A 314 1.45 1.31 -21.56
N CYS A 315 2.67 1.87 -21.63
CA CYS A 315 3.73 1.56 -20.68
C CYS A 315 3.92 2.68 -19.65
N VAL A 316 3.93 2.31 -18.37
CA VAL A 316 4.04 3.24 -17.23
C VAL A 316 4.99 2.70 -16.17
N ARG A 317 5.58 3.58 -15.37
CA ARG A 317 6.51 3.23 -14.29
C ARG A 317 5.87 3.49 -12.94
N MET A 318 5.85 2.48 -12.09
CA MET A 318 5.39 2.59 -10.72
C MET A 318 6.43 3.28 -9.85
N VAL A 319 5.97 4.22 -9.02
CA VAL A 319 6.76 4.93 -8.02
C VAL A 319 6.34 4.46 -6.63
N THR A 320 7.32 4.12 -5.79
CA THR A 320 7.10 3.77 -4.38
C THR A 320 8.00 4.59 -3.46
N ALA A 321 7.58 4.76 -2.21
CA ALA A 321 8.31 5.44 -1.15
C ALA A 321 8.43 4.56 0.10
#